data_AF-A0A8B5XHD0-F1
#
_entry.id   AF-A0A8B5XHD0-F1
#
_cell.length_a   1.000
_cell.length_b   1.000
_cell.length_c   1.000
_cell.angle_alpha   90.00
_cell.angle_beta   90.00
_cell.angle_gamma   90.00
#
_symmetry.space_group_name_H-M   'P 1'
#
loop_
_entity.id
_entity.type
_entity.pdbx_description
1 polymer ?
#
loop_
_entity_poly.entity_id
_entity_poly.type
_entity_poly.pdbx_seq_one_letter_code
_entity_poly.pdbx_strand_id
1 'polypeptide(L)'
;MNPPRRPIIAILATLTFALILGACMQIEVESDFQADGSARHSIETTIDRTFLDDPAISDEIGGPLDFSEAERQGEEAGFDVEVIDTASRVGVRLSTDVEDNSDLSDVLSELFAVAGSDSPPEGGFQGSFTESSSLGSTTYRFELTADGDALFENQQELFNGDPEDELGPDVEDELADEFSDEFGDQFDFDVEPGLDMFGQFVNMTYTVSMPGEITEHNGSSAGPERVQFEIPLSGSETFFAESEEGSGMSVWVIVGIILGLAALALLITGGFVLMRGQKAPDLSSEPPRSNQSKT
;
A
#
# COMPACT_ATOMS: atom_id res chain seq x y z
N MET A 1 -22.18 -14.78 -19.62
CA MET A 1 -23.29 -13.91 -19.16
C MET A 1 -23.03 -13.67 -17.69
N ASN A 2 -22.42 -12.52 -17.35
CA ASN A 2 -22.26 -12.12 -15.96
C ASN A 2 -23.63 -11.64 -15.44
N PRO A 3 -24.07 -12.06 -14.25
CA PRO A 3 -25.30 -11.55 -13.66
C PRO A 3 -25.18 -10.03 -13.42
N PRO A 4 -26.29 -9.28 -13.51
CA PRO A 4 -26.30 -7.87 -13.17
C PRO A 4 -25.96 -7.70 -11.69
N ARG A 5 -24.85 -7.02 -11.38
CA ARG A 5 -24.50 -6.57 -10.03
C ARG A 5 -25.57 -5.56 -9.59
N ARG A 6 -26.25 -5.83 -8.48
CA ARG A 6 -27.19 -4.87 -7.85
C ARG A 6 -26.37 -3.83 -7.09
N PRO A 7 -26.81 -2.55 -7.02
CA PRO A 7 -26.11 -1.51 -6.28
C PRO A 7 -25.98 -1.87 -4.80
N ILE A 8 -24.84 -1.51 -4.21
CA ILE A 8 -24.25 -2.09 -3.00
C ILE A 8 -24.34 -1.00 -1.91
N ILE A 9 -25.52 -0.86 -1.31
CA ILE A 9 -25.89 0.38 -0.58
C ILE A 9 -25.48 0.41 0.91
N ALA A 10 -25.07 -0.71 1.50
CA ALA A 10 -25.11 -0.83 2.97
C ALA A 10 -23.92 -0.26 3.75
N ILE A 11 -22.70 -0.32 3.21
CA ILE A 11 -21.49 0.17 3.91
C ILE A 11 -21.50 1.70 3.95
N LEU A 12 -21.84 2.31 2.81
CA LEU A 12 -21.92 3.76 2.59
C LEU A 12 -22.95 4.44 3.49
N ALA A 13 -24.18 3.91 3.58
CA ALA A 13 -25.24 4.56 4.37
C ALA A 13 -24.89 4.71 5.86
N THR A 14 -24.13 3.76 6.42
CA THR A 14 -23.71 3.79 7.83
C THR A 14 -22.51 4.73 8.04
N LEU A 15 -21.63 4.86 7.03
CA LEU A 15 -20.45 5.73 7.05
C LEU A 15 -20.75 7.20 6.76
N THR A 16 -21.67 7.49 5.84
CA THR A 16 -22.16 8.85 5.55
C THR A 16 -22.77 9.49 6.79
N PHE A 17 -23.48 8.70 7.61
CA PHE A 17 -24.09 9.19 8.84
C PHE A 17 -23.07 9.56 9.94
N ALA A 18 -21.98 8.79 10.07
CA ALA A 18 -20.91 9.09 11.03
C ALA A 18 -20.15 10.40 10.70
N LEU A 19 -20.07 10.78 9.42
CA LEU A 19 -19.43 12.02 8.96
C LEU A 19 -20.22 13.26 9.33
N ILE A 20 -21.56 13.19 9.25
CA ILE A 20 -22.45 14.30 9.61
C ILE A 20 -22.29 14.67 11.10
N LEU A 21 -22.00 13.67 11.93
CA LEU A 21 -21.87 13.85 13.38
C LEU A 21 -20.47 14.31 13.83
N GLY A 22 -19.50 14.44 12.91
CA GLY A 22 -18.15 14.92 13.22
C GLY A 22 -17.21 13.86 13.84
N ALA A 23 -17.44 12.57 13.56
CA ALA A 23 -16.53 11.51 13.98
C ALA A 23 -15.21 11.61 13.21
N CYS A 24 -14.07 11.50 13.90
CA CYS A 24 -12.79 11.30 13.23
C CYS A 24 -12.79 9.89 12.62
N MET A 25 -13.12 9.80 11.33
CA MET A 25 -12.99 8.59 10.55
C MET A 25 -11.54 8.45 10.08
N GLN A 26 -10.99 7.25 10.25
CA GLN A 26 -9.67 6.92 9.77
C GLN A 26 -9.78 5.86 8.67
N ILE A 27 -9.27 6.21 7.50
CA ILE A 27 -9.14 5.30 6.36
C ILE A 27 -7.66 5.04 6.13
N GLU A 28 -7.23 3.79 6.31
CA GLU A 28 -5.86 3.37 6.08
C GLU A 28 -5.82 2.40 4.92
N VAL A 29 -5.07 2.75 3.87
CA VAL A 29 -4.78 1.87 2.74
C VAL A 29 -3.38 1.33 2.95
N GLU A 30 -3.21 0.02 2.95
CA GLU A 30 -1.90 -0.63 3.08
C GLU A 30 -1.62 -1.49 1.84
N SER A 31 -0.37 -1.48 1.38
CA SER A 31 0.12 -2.38 0.34
C SER A 31 1.44 -3.00 0.80
N ASP A 32 1.43 -4.32 0.99
CA ASP A 32 2.58 -5.11 1.43
C ASP A 32 3.13 -5.94 0.27
N PHE A 33 4.18 -5.41 -0.36
CA PHE A 33 4.83 -5.98 -1.52
C PHE A 33 5.85 -7.05 -1.11
N GLN A 34 5.82 -8.18 -1.81
CA GLN A 34 6.73 -9.30 -1.60
C GLN A 34 7.81 -9.34 -2.68
N ALA A 35 8.93 -9.99 -2.35
CA ALA A 35 10.08 -10.11 -3.25
C ALA A 35 9.79 -10.94 -4.52
N ASP A 36 8.71 -11.73 -4.53
CA ASP A 36 8.29 -12.52 -5.69
C ASP A 36 7.34 -11.76 -6.65
N GLY A 37 7.05 -10.49 -6.37
CA GLY A 37 6.16 -9.64 -7.15
C GLY A 37 4.70 -9.69 -6.72
N SER A 38 4.34 -10.61 -5.82
CA SER A 38 3.02 -10.62 -5.20
C SER A 38 2.88 -9.52 -4.16
N ALA A 39 1.65 -9.21 -3.76
CA ALA A 39 1.37 -8.22 -2.75
C ALA A 39 0.03 -8.50 -2.08
N ARG A 40 -0.10 -8.04 -0.83
CA ARG A 40 -1.38 -7.94 -0.15
C ARG A 40 -1.78 -6.47 -0.09
N HIS A 41 -2.95 -6.18 -0.63
CA HIS A 41 -3.56 -4.85 -0.52
C HIS A 41 -4.67 -4.91 0.52
N SER A 42 -4.79 -3.87 1.34
CA SER A 42 -5.89 -3.76 2.29
C SER A 42 -6.35 -2.32 2.46
N ILE A 43 -7.65 -2.16 2.72
CA ILE A 43 -8.24 -0.90 3.15
C ILE A 43 -8.94 -1.16 4.48
N GLU A 44 -8.60 -0.33 5.45
CA GLU A 44 -9.17 -0.33 6.79
C GLU A 44 -9.94 0.96 6.99
N THR A 45 -11.21 0.84 7.33
CA THR A 45 -12.05 1.98 7.69
C THR A 45 -12.45 1.82 9.14
N THR A 46 -12.05 2.77 9.99
CA THR A 46 -12.33 2.73 11.43
C THR A 46 -12.85 4.06 11.96
N ILE A 47 -13.61 3.97 13.06
CA ILE A 47 -14.16 5.11 13.81
C ILE A 47 -13.71 4.96 15.27
N ASP A 48 -13.37 6.08 15.92
CA ASP A 48 -13.06 6.09 17.35
C ASP A 48 -14.31 5.73 18.18
N ARG A 49 -14.16 4.76 19.07
CA ARG A 49 -15.26 4.24 19.89
C ARG A 49 -15.80 5.28 20.87
N THR A 50 -14.97 6.22 21.32
CA THR A 50 -15.39 7.30 22.22
C THR A 50 -16.49 8.16 21.62
N PHE A 51 -16.59 8.20 20.29
CA PHE A 51 -17.65 8.89 19.58
C PHE A 51 -18.97 8.11 19.61
N LEU A 52 -18.90 6.79 19.43
CA LEU A 52 -20.09 5.92 19.44
C LEU A 52 -20.68 5.74 20.85
N ASP A 53 -19.87 5.96 21.88
CA ASP A 53 -20.32 5.96 23.27
C ASP A 53 -21.13 7.23 23.64
N ASP A 54 -21.22 8.22 22.75
CA ASP A 54 -22.11 9.37 22.94
C ASP A 54 -23.58 8.92 22.78
N PRO A 55 -24.43 9.11 23.80
CA PRO A 55 -25.82 8.64 23.76
C PRO A 55 -26.64 9.30 22.64
N ALA A 56 -26.34 10.53 22.24
CA ALA A 56 -27.05 11.17 21.13
C ALA A 56 -26.79 10.40 19.82
N ILE A 57 -25.56 9.94 19.64
CA ILE A 57 -25.11 9.22 18.44
C ILE A 57 -25.58 7.77 18.47
N SER A 58 -25.45 7.12 19.62
CA SER A 58 -25.90 5.74 19.81
C SER A 58 -27.41 5.56 19.60
N ASP A 59 -28.23 6.55 20.02
CA ASP A 59 -29.68 6.49 19.82
C ASP A 59 -30.05 6.68 18.33
N GLU A 60 -29.28 7.47 17.59
CA GLU A 60 -29.52 7.76 16.18
C GLU A 60 -29.05 6.66 15.23
N ILE A 61 -27.91 6.02 15.53
CA ILE A 61 -27.42 4.82 14.82
C ILE A 61 -28.36 3.61 15.07
N GLY A 62 -29.24 3.68 16.08
CA GLY A 62 -30.27 2.68 16.33
C GLY A 62 -29.75 1.36 16.91
N GLY A 63 -28.53 1.35 17.46
CA GLY A 63 -27.93 0.18 18.08
C GLY A 63 -26.44 0.00 17.79
N PRO A 64 -25.86 -1.16 18.14
CA PRO A 64 -24.48 -1.48 17.78
C PRO A 64 -24.34 -1.55 16.26
N LEU A 65 -23.20 -1.07 15.74
CA LEU A 65 -22.87 -1.17 14.32
C LEU A 65 -22.91 -2.65 13.87
N ASP A 66 -23.65 -2.93 12.80
CA ASP A 66 -23.75 -4.25 12.20
C ASP A 66 -22.95 -4.31 10.91
N PHE A 67 -21.84 -5.06 10.93
CA PHE A 67 -20.95 -5.25 9.79
C PHE A 67 -21.27 -6.51 8.98
N SER A 68 -22.32 -7.26 9.33
CA SER A 68 -22.66 -8.54 8.65
C SER A 68 -22.85 -8.38 7.15
N GLU A 69 -23.39 -7.24 6.74
CA GLU A 69 -23.60 -6.94 5.32
C GLU A 69 -22.30 -6.54 4.62
N ALA A 70 -21.39 -5.84 5.31
CA ALA A 70 -20.06 -5.52 4.79
C ALA A 70 -19.21 -6.79 4.59
N GLU A 71 -19.24 -7.70 5.57
CA GLU A 71 -18.62 -9.02 5.50
C GLU A 71 -19.14 -9.80 4.29
N ARG A 72 -20.47 -9.92 4.17
CA ARG A 72 -21.12 -10.62 3.06
C ARG A 72 -20.71 -10.06 1.70
N GLN A 73 -20.68 -8.73 1.57
CA GLN A 73 -20.35 -8.06 0.31
C GLN A 73 -18.88 -8.22 -0.05
N GLY A 74 -17.97 -8.02 0.90
CA GLY A 74 -16.54 -8.21 0.69
C GLY A 74 -16.21 -9.65 0.28
N GLU A 75 -16.77 -10.64 0.97
CA GLU A 75 -16.60 -12.06 0.62
C GLU A 75 -17.17 -12.40 -0.76
N GLU A 76 -18.35 -11.87 -1.11
CA GLU A 76 -18.97 -12.06 -2.44
C GLU A 76 -18.12 -11.44 -3.57
N ALA A 77 -17.40 -10.36 -3.27
CA ALA A 77 -16.47 -9.71 -4.18
C ALA A 77 -15.08 -10.36 -4.19
N GLY A 78 -14.82 -11.36 -3.33
CA GLY A 78 -13.58 -12.12 -3.28
C GLY A 78 -12.50 -11.56 -2.35
N PHE A 79 -12.87 -10.64 -1.46
CA PHE A 79 -11.98 -10.07 -0.45
C PHE A 79 -12.02 -10.87 0.86
N ASP A 80 -10.88 -10.90 1.56
CA ASP A 80 -10.82 -11.28 2.96
C ASP A 80 -11.35 -10.11 3.81
N VAL A 81 -12.35 -10.36 4.65
CA VAL A 81 -12.94 -9.34 5.53
C VAL A 81 -12.58 -9.61 6.99
N GLU A 82 -12.07 -8.59 7.68
CA GLU A 82 -11.78 -8.60 9.12
C GLU A 82 -12.58 -7.49 9.81
N VAL A 83 -13.48 -7.86 10.73
CA VAL A 83 -14.14 -6.88 11.61
C VAL A 83 -13.19 -6.46 12.71
N ILE A 84 -13.00 -5.15 12.82
CA ILE A 84 -12.20 -4.53 13.87
C ILE A 84 -13.14 -4.13 14.99
N ASP A 85 -13.01 -4.79 16.13
CA ASP A 85 -13.70 -4.42 17.37
C ASP A 85 -12.69 -4.40 18.51
N THR A 86 -12.18 -3.20 18.81
CA THR A 86 -11.18 -2.98 19.86
C THR A 86 -11.70 -1.96 20.88
N ALA A 87 -11.04 -1.85 22.02
CA ALA A 87 -11.46 -0.92 23.07
C ALA A 87 -11.55 0.55 22.60
N SER A 88 -10.75 0.97 21.61
CA SER A 88 -10.66 2.36 21.16
C SER A 88 -11.25 2.61 19.78
N ARG A 89 -11.46 1.57 18.96
CA ARG A 89 -11.95 1.74 17.59
C ARG A 89 -12.76 0.55 17.13
N VAL A 90 -13.69 0.82 16.23
CA VAL A 90 -14.51 -0.17 15.55
C VAL A 90 -14.52 0.11 14.05
N GLY A 91 -14.61 -0.94 13.24
CA GLY A 91 -14.60 -0.80 11.78
C GLY A 91 -14.43 -2.12 11.06
N VAL A 92 -13.98 -2.03 9.81
CA VAL A 92 -13.77 -3.17 8.93
C VAL A 92 -12.47 -3.01 8.16
N ARG A 93 -11.79 -4.12 7.90
CA ARG A 93 -10.67 -4.20 6.98
C ARG A 93 -11.00 -5.18 5.87
N LEU A 94 -10.86 -4.72 4.63
CA LEU A 94 -10.93 -5.54 3.43
C LEU A 94 -9.51 -5.78 2.94
N SER A 95 -9.19 -7.00 2.54
CA SER A 95 -7.88 -7.32 1.97
C SER A 95 -7.95 -8.29 0.81
N THR A 96 -6.98 -8.22 -0.09
CA THR A 96 -6.84 -9.11 -1.24
C THR A 96 -5.37 -9.40 -1.50
N ASP A 97 -5.07 -10.64 -1.89
CA ASP A 97 -3.74 -11.06 -2.31
C ASP A 97 -3.69 -11.10 -3.85
N VAL A 98 -2.68 -10.46 -4.44
CA VAL A 98 -2.53 -10.33 -5.90
C VAL A 98 -1.16 -10.85 -6.32
N GLU A 99 -1.14 -11.71 -7.35
CA GLU A 99 0.08 -12.36 -7.84
C GLU A 99 0.97 -11.43 -8.68
N ASP A 100 0.40 -10.45 -9.37
CA ASP A 100 1.12 -9.49 -10.23
C ASP A 100 0.64 -8.07 -9.94
N ASN A 101 1.53 -7.25 -9.38
CA ASN A 101 1.23 -5.86 -8.95
C ASN A 101 1.90 -4.81 -9.83
N SER A 102 2.19 -5.16 -11.08
CA SER A 102 2.72 -4.20 -12.05
C SER A 102 1.73 -3.07 -12.36
N ASP A 103 0.42 -3.29 -12.18
CA ASP A 103 -0.63 -2.27 -12.30
C ASP A 103 -1.46 -2.21 -11.01
N LEU A 104 -1.24 -1.15 -10.22
CA LEU A 104 -1.93 -0.94 -8.94
C LEU A 104 -3.32 -0.33 -9.12
N SER A 105 -3.58 0.24 -10.29
CA SER A 105 -4.73 1.10 -10.55
C SER A 105 -6.03 0.32 -10.41
N ASP A 106 -6.11 -0.84 -11.08
CA ASP A 106 -7.32 -1.68 -11.09
C ASP A 106 -7.62 -2.26 -9.70
N VAL A 107 -6.58 -2.78 -9.01
CA VAL A 107 -6.73 -3.43 -7.70
C VAL A 107 -7.18 -2.43 -6.64
N LEU A 108 -6.53 -1.26 -6.56
CA LEU A 108 -6.89 -0.24 -5.57
C LEU A 108 -8.25 0.37 -5.88
N SER A 109 -8.60 0.57 -7.15
CA SER A 109 -9.92 1.09 -7.54
C SER A 109 -11.04 0.12 -7.19
N GLU A 110 -10.84 -1.19 -7.38
CA GLU A 110 -11.83 -2.21 -6.99
C GLU A 110 -11.96 -2.29 -5.46
N LEU A 111 -10.84 -2.24 -4.74
CA LEU A 111 -10.82 -2.25 -3.28
C LEU A 111 -11.58 -1.04 -2.70
N PHE A 112 -11.38 0.16 -3.27
CA PHE A 112 -12.13 1.37 -2.89
C PHE A 112 -13.62 1.28 -3.23
N ALA A 113 -13.97 0.70 -4.38
CA ALA A 113 -15.36 0.48 -4.76
C ALA A 113 -16.09 -0.34 -3.70
N VAL A 114 -15.51 -1.47 -3.28
CA VAL A 114 -16.13 -2.33 -2.26
C VAL A 114 -16.16 -1.66 -0.89
N ALA A 115 -15.15 -0.85 -0.56
CA ALA A 115 -15.08 -0.18 0.73
C ALA A 115 -16.10 0.96 0.91
N GLY A 116 -16.58 1.57 -0.17
CA GLY A 116 -17.50 2.70 -0.01
C GLY A 116 -17.82 3.51 -1.26
N SER A 117 -17.74 2.95 -2.47
CA SER A 117 -18.29 3.63 -3.64
C SER A 117 -19.05 2.67 -4.55
N ASP A 118 -20.30 3.01 -4.90
CA ASP A 118 -21.14 2.20 -5.80
C ASP A 118 -20.47 1.95 -7.17
N SER A 119 -19.47 2.75 -7.52
CA SER A 119 -18.61 2.55 -8.68
C SER A 119 -17.15 2.83 -8.31
N PRO A 120 -16.18 2.08 -8.87
CA PRO A 120 -14.77 2.36 -8.68
C PRO A 120 -14.47 3.78 -9.18
N PRO A 121 -13.72 4.58 -8.40
CA PRO A 121 -13.33 5.91 -8.84
C PRO A 121 -12.39 5.79 -10.04
N GLU A 122 -12.84 6.25 -11.22
CA GLU A 122 -12.01 6.20 -12.42
C GLU A 122 -10.83 7.17 -12.26
N GLY A 123 -9.61 6.64 -12.27
CA GLY A 123 -8.39 7.45 -12.19
C GLY A 123 -8.01 7.92 -10.79
N GLY A 124 -8.71 7.50 -9.75
CA GLY A 124 -8.40 7.83 -8.35
C GLY A 124 -7.03 7.31 -7.89
N PHE A 125 -6.59 6.18 -8.45
CA PHE A 125 -5.24 5.64 -8.26
C PHE A 125 -4.62 5.30 -9.61
N GLN A 126 -3.37 5.72 -9.80
CA GLN A 126 -2.56 5.37 -10.97
C GLN A 126 -1.14 5.10 -10.52
N GLY A 127 -0.67 3.86 -10.65
CA GLY A 127 0.64 3.53 -10.12
C GLY A 127 1.17 2.17 -10.55
N SER A 128 2.42 1.94 -10.22
CA SER A 128 3.11 0.70 -10.49
C SER A 128 4.11 0.36 -9.39
N PHE A 129 4.32 -0.93 -9.21
CA PHE A 129 5.44 -1.47 -8.46
C PHE A 129 6.36 -2.22 -9.43
N THR A 130 7.64 -1.88 -9.44
CA THR A 130 8.61 -2.44 -10.38
C THR A 130 9.84 -2.99 -9.66
N GLU A 131 10.30 -4.15 -10.12
CA GLU A 131 11.54 -4.78 -9.66
C GLU A 131 12.64 -4.61 -10.71
N SER A 132 13.84 -4.22 -10.27
CA SER A 132 15.05 -4.20 -11.09
C SER A 132 16.19 -4.93 -10.39
N SER A 133 16.50 -6.13 -10.87
CA SER A 133 17.62 -6.94 -10.40
C SER A 133 18.94 -6.54 -11.10
N SER A 134 19.98 -6.23 -10.33
CA SER A 134 21.36 -5.99 -10.78
C SER A 134 22.35 -6.89 -10.02
N LEU A 135 23.64 -6.92 -10.41
CA LEU A 135 24.66 -7.86 -9.90
C LEU A 135 24.79 -7.90 -8.35
N GLY A 136 23.94 -8.70 -7.69
CA GLY A 136 23.94 -8.92 -6.24
C GLY A 136 23.01 -8.01 -5.43
N SER A 137 22.21 -7.16 -6.07
CA SER A 137 21.14 -6.42 -5.40
C SER A 137 19.90 -6.28 -6.28
N THR A 138 18.75 -6.25 -5.63
CA THR A 138 17.45 -6.02 -6.25
C THR A 138 16.92 -4.70 -5.74
N THR A 139 16.59 -3.80 -6.66
CA THR A 139 15.95 -2.52 -6.34
C THR A 139 14.46 -2.65 -6.64
N TYR A 140 13.63 -2.30 -5.66
CA TYR A 140 12.18 -2.20 -5.83
C TYR A 140 11.79 -0.73 -5.86
N ARG A 141 10.92 -0.37 -6.79
CA ARG A 141 10.43 1.00 -6.96
C ARG A 141 8.91 1.01 -6.96
N PHE A 142 8.36 1.79 -6.05
CA PHE A 142 6.96 2.10 -5.92
C PHE A 142 6.70 3.54 -6.39
N GLU A 143 5.71 3.70 -7.26
CA GLU A 143 5.23 5.01 -7.70
C GLU A 143 3.70 4.94 -7.82
N LEU A 144 2.99 5.79 -7.07
CA LEU A 144 1.53 5.83 -7.05
C LEU A 144 1.06 7.28 -7.02
N THR A 145 0.29 7.69 -8.02
CA THR A 145 -0.48 8.92 -7.98
C THR A 145 -1.86 8.64 -7.41
N ALA A 146 -2.21 9.38 -6.36
CA ALA A 146 -3.57 9.44 -5.83
C ALA A 146 -4.19 10.78 -6.25
N ASP A 147 -5.41 10.72 -6.80
CA ASP A 147 -6.20 11.89 -7.18
C ASP A 147 -7.43 11.98 -6.27
N GLY A 148 -7.36 12.87 -5.29
CA GLY A 148 -8.45 13.08 -4.33
C GLY A 148 -9.73 13.53 -5.01
N ASP A 149 -9.65 14.38 -6.03
CA ASP A 149 -10.86 14.85 -6.73
C ASP A 149 -11.60 13.67 -7.36
N ALA A 150 -10.88 12.73 -7.98
CA ALA A 150 -11.46 11.51 -8.56
C ALA A 150 -11.93 10.50 -7.50
N LEU A 151 -11.22 10.35 -6.38
CA LEU A 151 -11.60 9.43 -5.31
C LEU A 151 -12.91 9.83 -4.62
N PHE A 152 -13.16 11.13 -4.51
CA PHE A 152 -14.32 11.67 -3.79
C PHE A 152 -15.38 12.29 -4.70
N GLU A 153 -15.24 12.21 -6.03
CA GLU A 153 -16.23 12.74 -7.00
C GLU A 153 -17.63 12.18 -6.75
N ASN A 154 -17.75 10.85 -6.61
CA ASN A 154 -19.04 10.20 -6.35
C ASN A 154 -19.59 10.49 -4.94
N GLN A 155 -18.72 10.79 -3.98
CA GLN A 155 -19.17 11.17 -2.63
C GLN A 155 -19.66 12.61 -2.59
N GLN A 156 -19.09 13.50 -3.40
CA GLN A 156 -19.61 14.86 -3.53
C GLN A 156 -21.05 14.89 -4.00
N GLU A 157 -21.49 13.98 -4.88
CA GLU A 157 -22.89 13.91 -5.28
C GLU A 157 -23.84 13.57 -4.11
N LEU A 158 -23.38 12.79 -3.12
CA LEU A 158 -24.17 12.48 -1.92
C LEU A 158 -24.29 13.68 -0.97
N PHE A 159 -23.29 14.56 -0.92
CA PHE A 159 -23.29 15.74 -0.04
C PHE A 159 -23.80 17.01 -0.72
N ASN A 160 -23.63 17.13 -2.04
CA ASN A 160 -24.11 18.24 -2.86
C ASN A 160 -25.45 17.95 -3.53
N GLY A 161 -26.05 16.77 -3.28
CA GLY A 161 -27.42 16.50 -3.68
C GLY A 161 -28.33 17.54 -3.07
N ASP A 162 -28.98 18.33 -3.91
CA ASP A 162 -29.92 19.36 -3.50
C ASP A 162 -31.02 18.70 -2.66
N PRO A 163 -31.16 19.01 -1.35
CA PRO A 163 -32.20 18.39 -0.52
C PRO A 163 -33.61 18.68 -1.06
N GLU A 164 -33.73 19.68 -1.95
CA GLU A 164 -34.96 20.10 -2.63
C GLU A 164 -35.55 19.01 -3.56
N ASP A 165 -34.76 18.07 -4.10
CA ASP A 165 -35.25 17.13 -5.11
C ASP A 165 -35.82 15.80 -4.53
N GLU A 166 -35.49 15.44 -3.28
CA GLU A 166 -36.00 14.21 -2.63
C GLU A 166 -37.06 14.44 -1.54
N LEU A 167 -37.14 15.66 -0.98
CA LEU A 167 -38.22 16.02 -0.07
C LEU A 167 -39.37 16.60 -0.89
N GLY A 168 -40.43 15.81 -1.09
CA GLY A 168 -41.65 16.32 -1.70
C GLY A 168 -42.12 17.58 -0.97
N PRO A 169 -42.77 18.54 -1.67
CA PRO A 169 -43.09 19.88 -1.16
C PRO A 169 -43.99 19.89 0.10
N ASP A 170 -44.50 18.74 0.51
CA ASP A 170 -45.35 18.58 1.69
C ASP A 170 -44.54 18.31 2.98
N VAL A 171 -43.23 17.98 2.90
CA VAL A 171 -42.39 17.64 4.06
C VAL A 171 -41.63 18.86 4.60
N GLU A 172 -41.33 19.84 3.73
CA GLU A 172 -40.62 21.07 4.10
C GLU A 172 -41.41 21.92 5.11
N ASP A 173 -42.72 22.05 4.92
CA ASP A 173 -43.57 22.89 5.78
C ASP A 173 -43.71 22.33 7.22
N GLU A 174 -43.66 21.00 7.42
CA GLU A 174 -43.75 20.42 8.77
C GLU A 174 -42.40 20.40 9.50
N LEU A 175 -41.30 20.10 8.82
CA LEU A 175 -39.97 20.06 9.45
C LEU A 175 -39.39 21.45 9.70
N ALA A 176 -39.61 22.41 8.80
CA ALA A 176 -39.11 23.78 8.98
C ALA A 176 -39.78 24.47 10.18
N ASP A 177 -41.08 24.25 10.40
CA ASP A 177 -41.81 24.84 11.54
C ASP A 177 -41.39 24.20 12.88
N GLU A 178 -41.10 22.90 12.92
CA GLU A 178 -40.69 22.20 14.16
C GLU A 178 -39.23 22.51 14.55
N PHE A 179 -38.33 22.66 13.58
CA PHE A 179 -36.92 23.01 13.83
C PHE A 179 -36.72 24.50 14.17
N SER A 180 -37.51 25.40 13.56
CA SER A 180 -37.42 26.84 13.78
C SER A 180 -37.88 27.26 15.18
N ASP A 181 -38.90 26.60 15.72
CA ASP A 181 -39.42 26.88 17.07
C ASP A 181 -38.46 26.47 18.20
N GLU A 182 -37.57 25.50 17.97
CA GLU A 182 -36.63 25.01 18.99
C GLU A 182 -35.26 25.73 18.98
N PHE A 183 -34.76 26.15 17.81
CA PHE A 183 -33.43 26.78 17.71
C PHE A 183 -33.42 28.28 17.40
N GLY A 184 -34.54 28.85 16.96
CA GLY A 184 -34.69 30.28 16.69
C GLY A 184 -33.84 30.80 15.52
N ASP A 185 -34.27 31.93 14.96
CA ASP A 185 -33.76 32.62 13.75
C ASP A 185 -32.26 33.03 13.75
N GLN A 186 -31.41 32.45 14.60
CA GLN A 186 -30.01 32.85 14.77
C GLN A 186 -29.01 31.99 13.95
N PHE A 187 -29.45 30.91 13.31
CA PHE A 187 -28.61 30.08 12.45
C PHE A 187 -28.97 30.27 10.96
N ASP A 188 -28.54 31.39 10.39
CA ASP A 188 -28.39 31.54 8.93
C ASP A 188 -27.08 30.81 8.55
N PHE A 189 -27.16 29.48 8.39
CA PHE A 189 -26.02 28.64 8.04
C PHE A 189 -25.86 28.66 6.51
N ASP A 190 -25.38 29.78 5.96
CA ASP A 190 -24.79 29.87 4.61
C ASP A 190 -23.41 29.19 4.62
N VAL A 191 -23.36 27.92 5.02
CA VAL A 191 -22.18 27.08 4.87
C VAL A 191 -22.52 26.16 3.73
N GLU A 192 -21.94 26.40 2.56
CA GLU A 192 -21.83 25.37 1.54
C GLU A 192 -21.23 24.13 2.25
N PRO A 193 -21.97 23.02 2.44
CA PRO A 193 -21.45 21.82 3.06
C PRO A 193 -20.51 21.14 2.05
N GLY A 194 -19.38 21.77 1.77
CA GLY A 194 -18.38 21.30 0.84
C GLY A 194 -17.38 20.36 1.50
N LEU A 195 -16.56 19.71 0.67
CA LEU A 195 -15.44 18.84 1.07
C LEU A 195 -14.53 19.42 2.17
N ASP A 196 -14.51 20.74 2.34
CA ASP A 196 -13.76 21.44 3.40
C ASP A 196 -14.20 21.06 4.83
N MET A 197 -15.47 20.68 5.03
CA MET A 197 -15.91 20.12 6.31
C MET A 197 -15.55 18.63 6.42
N PHE A 198 -15.73 17.85 5.35
CA PHE A 198 -15.36 16.44 5.29
C PHE A 198 -13.87 16.21 5.64
N GLY A 199 -12.98 17.06 5.11
CA GLY A 199 -11.55 16.93 5.36
C GLY A 199 -11.08 17.25 6.77
N GLN A 200 -11.94 17.83 7.62
CA GLN A 200 -11.65 17.96 9.05
C GLN A 200 -11.94 16.68 9.83
N PHE A 201 -12.76 15.78 9.28
CA PHE A 201 -13.24 14.58 9.96
C PHE A 201 -12.67 13.28 9.36
N VAL A 202 -12.12 13.32 8.15
CA VAL A 202 -11.50 12.15 7.52
C VAL A 202 -9.99 12.30 7.48
N ASN A 203 -9.30 11.36 8.11
CA ASN A 203 -7.88 11.16 7.90
C ASN A 203 -7.67 9.94 7.01
N MET A 204 -7.04 10.16 5.85
CA MET A 204 -6.73 9.10 4.90
C MET A 204 -5.22 8.96 4.73
N THR A 205 -4.71 7.76 4.99
CA THR A 205 -3.27 7.45 4.86
C THR A 205 -3.05 6.27 3.94
N TYR A 206 -1.95 6.31 3.19
CA TYR A 206 -1.45 5.18 2.41
C TYR A 206 -0.13 4.70 3.00
N THR A 207 -0.06 3.45 3.40
CA THR A 207 1.16 2.80 3.92
C THR A 207 1.67 1.79 2.89
N VAL A 208 2.94 1.90 2.51
CA VAL A 208 3.61 0.92 1.67
C VAL A 208 4.66 0.17 2.48
N SER A 209 4.70 -1.15 2.32
CA SER A 209 5.75 -2.05 2.80
C SER A 209 6.42 -2.69 1.60
N MET A 210 7.74 -2.60 1.50
CA MET A 210 8.52 -3.11 0.37
C MET A 210 9.67 -4.00 0.84
N PRO A 211 10.12 -4.98 0.03
CA PRO A 211 11.26 -5.80 0.39
C PRO A 211 12.56 -4.98 0.44
N GLY A 212 13.41 -5.27 1.43
CA GLY A 212 14.70 -4.59 1.58
C GLY A 212 14.60 -3.24 2.29
N GLU A 213 15.73 -2.56 2.43
CA GLU A 213 15.80 -1.28 3.16
C GLU A 213 15.38 -0.13 2.25
N ILE A 214 14.47 0.72 2.71
CA ILE A 214 14.04 1.93 2.01
C ILE A 214 15.24 2.88 1.88
N THR A 215 15.59 3.22 0.64
CA THR A 215 16.73 4.08 0.30
C THR A 215 16.32 5.50 -0.06
N GLU A 216 15.14 5.68 -0.66
CA GLU A 216 14.62 6.97 -1.09
C GLU A 216 13.08 6.98 -0.96
N HIS A 217 12.49 8.10 -0.52
CA HIS A 217 11.04 8.29 -0.49
C HIS A 217 10.65 9.77 -0.34
N ASN A 218 9.42 10.12 -0.69
CA ASN A 218 8.83 11.45 -0.40
C ASN A 218 7.78 11.46 0.73
N GLY A 219 7.52 10.32 1.38
CA GLY A 219 6.60 10.21 2.51
C GLY A 219 7.27 10.31 3.89
N SER A 220 6.55 9.92 4.92
CA SER A 220 7.05 9.76 6.29
C SER A 220 7.55 8.33 6.52
N SER A 221 8.79 8.17 6.99
CA SER A 221 9.32 6.84 7.33
C SER A 221 8.59 6.25 8.54
N ALA A 222 8.04 5.05 8.37
CA ALA A 222 7.37 4.28 9.42
C ALA A 222 8.21 3.06 9.88
N GLY A 223 9.40 2.88 9.30
CA GLY A 223 10.31 1.77 9.58
C GLY A 223 11.39 1.63 8.49
N PRO A 224 12.25 0.61 8.59
CA PRO A 224 13.29 0.35 7.58
C PRO A 224 12.71 -0.12 6.24
N GLU A 225 11.50 -0.69 6.23
CA GLU A 225 10.85 -1.31 5.06
C GLU A 225 9.50 -0.63 4.75
N ARG A 226 9.10 0.38 5.53
CA ARG A 226 7.75 0.99 5.50
C ARG A 226 7.78 2.51 5.37
N VAL A 227 6.95 3.02 4.47
CA VAL A 227 6.73 4.47 4.26
C VAL A 227 5.24 4.75 4.30
N GLN A 228 4.86 5.86 4.93
CA GLN A 228 3.48 6.33 5.01
C GLN A 228 3.32 7.66 4.27
N PHE A 229 2.22 7.80 3.56
CA PHE A 229 1.81 8.99 2.83
C PHE A 229 0.42 9.42 3.29
N GLU A 230 0.15 10.72 3.22
CA GLU A 230 -1.20 11.26 3.43
C GLU A 230 -1.89 11.30 2.05
N ILE A 231 -3.10 10.75 1.94
CA ILE A 231 -3.85 10.80 0.68
C ILE A 231 -4.50 12.18 0.57
N PRO A 232 -4.26 12.93 -0.53
CA PRO A 232 -4.89 14.22 -0.71
C PRO A 232 -6.40 14.05 -0.84
N LEU A 233 -7.15 14.88 -0.12
CA LEU A 233 -8.61 14.92 -0.23
C LEU A 233 -9.08 15.76 -1.43
N SER A 234 -8.16 16.52 -2.04
CA SER A 234 -8.39 17.30 -3.26
C SER A 234 -7.09 17.44 -4.05
N GLY A 235 -7.21 17.57 -5.37
CA GLY A 235 -6.08 17.54 -6.29
C GLY A 235 -5.38 16.18 -6.32
N SER A 236 -4.18 16.16 -6.91
CA SER A 236 -3.38 14.93 -7.05
C SER A 236 -1.99 15.06 -6.45
N GLU A 237 -1.50 13.95 -5.90
CA GLU A 237 -0.15 13.81 -5.36
C GLU A 237 0.46 12.47 -5.81
N THR A 238 1.76 12.48 -6.12
CA THR A 238 2.52 11.26 -6.45
C THR A 238 3.34 10.83 -5.25
N PHE A 239 3.08 9.62 -4.78
CA PHE A 239 3.86 8.90 -3.78
C PHE A 239 4.98 8.13 -4.45
N PHE A 240 6.16 8.18 -3.85
CA PHE A 240 7.36 7.55 -4.36
C PHE A 240 8.13 6.92 -3.20
N ALA A 241 8.55 5.68 -3.40
CA ALA A 241 9.50 5.00 -2.53
C ALA A 241 10.38 4.04 -3.35
N GLU A 242 11.64 3.90 -2.94
CA GLU A 242 12.59 2.94 -3.46
C GLU A 242 13.21 2.16 -2.30
N SER A 243 13.34 0.84 -2.46
CA SER A 243 14.06 -0.02 -1.53
C SER A 243 15.10 -0.88 -2.25
N GLU A 244 16.14 -1.28 -1.51
CA GLU A 244 17.18 -2.17 -2.01
C GLU A 244 17.28 -3.41 -1.12
N GLU A 245 17.13 -4.59 -1.74
CA GLU A 245 17.36 -5.89 -1.11
C GLU A 245 18.64 -6.53 -1.62
N GLY A 246 19.41 -7.09 -0.68
CA GLY A 246 20.68 -7.76 -0.97
C GLY A 246 21.88 -6.87 -0.67
N SER A 247 22.99 -7.51 -0.28
CA SER A 247 24.24 -6.79 -0.16
C SER A 247 24.76 -6.52 -1.57
N GLY A 248 24.50 -5.33 -2.11
CA GLY A 248 25.20 -4.86 -3.31
C GLY A 248 26.68 -5.22 -3.11
N MET A 249 27.19 -6.15 -3.92
CA MET A 249 28.49 -6.77 -3.65
C MET A 249 29.50 -5.64 -3.55
N SER A 250 29.98 -5.38 -2.33
CA SER A 250 30.73 -4.14 -2.05
C SER A 250 31.75 -3.94 -3.15
N VAL A 251 31.85 -2.74 -3.73
CA VAL A 251 32.83 -2.45 -4.78
C VAL A 251 34.22 -2.95 -4.37
N TRP A 252 34.53 -2.95 -3.07
CA TRP A 252 35.74 -3.53 -2.49
C TRP A 252 35.90 -5.04 -2.67
N VAL A 253 34.83 -5.83 -2.63
CA VAL A 253 34.83 -7.26 -2.93
C VAL A 253 35.13 -7.49 -4.41
N ILE A 254 34.51 -6.74 -5.32
CA ILE A 254 34.78 -6.82 -6.76
C ILE A 254 36.25 -6.46 -7.03
N VAL A 255 36.74 -5.36 -6.46
CA VAL A 255 38.15 -4.96 -6.54
C VAL A 255 39.07 -6.03 -5.96
N GLY A 256 38.70 -6.64 -4.84
CA GLY A 256 39.44 -7.74 -4.22
C GLY A 256 39.56 -8.97 -5.12
N ILE A 257 38.48 -9.35 -5.81
CA ILE A 257 38.48 -10.47 -6.78
C ILE A 257 39.40 -10.15 -7.96
N ILE A 258 39.31 -8.95 -8.52
CA ILE A 258 40.16 -8.52 -9.65
C ILE A 258 41.64 -8.53 -9.26
N LEU A 259 41.99 -7.99 -8.08
CA LEU A 259 43.36 -8.01 -7.57
C LEU A 259 43.85 -9.43 -7.29
N GLY A 260 42.99 -10.29 -6.74
CA GLY A 260 43.29 -11.70 -6.50
C GLY A 260 43.61 -12.46 -7.80
N LEU A 261 42.81 -12.27 -8.85
CA LEU A 261 43.05 -12.88 -10.16
C LEU A 261 44.33 -12.36 -10.82
N ALA A 262 44.62 -11.06 -10.72
CA ALA A 262 45.85 -10.48 -11.24
C ALA A 262 47.10 -11.04 -10.53
N ALA A 263 47.04 -11.19 -9.20
CA ALA A 263 48.11 -11.80 -8.43
C ALA A 263 48.35 -13.27 -8.80
N LEU A 264 47.26 -14.05 -8.99
CA LEU A 264 47.34 -15.44 -9.43
C LEU A 264 47.99 -15.56 -10.82
N ALA A 265 47.60 -14.70 -11.76
CA ALA A 265 48.19 -14.66 -13.10
C ALA A 265 49.70 -14.35 -13.04
N LEU A 266 50.12 -13.41 -12.18
CA LEU A 266 51.53 -13.12 -11.97
C LEU A 266 52.31 -14.30 -11.36
N LEU A 267 51.72 -15.02 -10.41
CA LEU A 267 52.34 -16.23 -9.83
C LEU A 267 52.50 -17.35 -10.86
N ILE A 268 51.49 -17.59 -11.69
CA ILE A 268 51.56 -18.59 -12.76
C ILE A 268 52.64 -18.20 -13.78
N THR A 269 52.66 -16.93 -14.20
CA THR A 269 53.64 -16.44 -15.18
C THR A 269 55.06 -16.46 -14.61
N GLY A 270 55.25 -16.02 -13.37
CA GLY A 270 56.54 -16.05 -12.67
C GLY A 270 57.05 -17.46 -12.41
N GLY A 271 56.17 -18.38 -11.99
CA GLY A 271 56.48 -19.80 -11.82
C GLY A 271 56.90 -20.47 -13.13
N PHE A 272 56.21 -20.16 -14.23
CA PHE A 272 56.55 -20.67 -15.56
C PHE A 272 57.92 -20.19 -16.05
N VAL A 273 58.27 -18.92 -15.80
CA VAL A 273 59.60 -18.37 -16.13
C VAL A 273 60.70 -19.05 -15.29
N LEU A 274 60.46 -19.27 -14.00
CA LEU A 274 61.41 -19.97 -13.13
C LEU A 274 61.62 -21.43 -13.54
N MET A 275 60.56 -22.15 -13.91
CA MET A 275 60.67 -23.53 -14.39
C MET A 275 61.42 -23.64 -15.72
N ARG A 276 61.34 -22.64 -16.60
CA ARG A 276 62.14 -22.62 -17.85
C ARG A 276 63.64 -22.47 -17.61
N GLY A 277 64.08 -22.00 -16.45
CA GLY A 277 65.49 -21.84 -16.09
C GLY A 277 66.16 -23.11 -15.54
N GLN A 278 65.40 -24.12 -15.14
CA GLN A 278 65.96 -25.38 -14.65
C GLN A 278 66.30 -26.28 -15.83
N LYS A 279 67.59 -26.33 -16.18
CA LYS A 279 68.14 -27.33 -17.10
C LYS A 279 67.75 -28.72 -16.58
N ALA A 280 67.22 -29.55 -17.48
CA ALA A 280 66.82 -30.92 -17.18
C ALA A 280 67.94 -31.63 -16.38
N PRO A 281 67.60 -32.35 -15.29
CA PRO A 281 68.58 -33.10 -14.53
C PRO A 281 69.25 -34.11 -15.46
N ASP A 282 70.57 -34.03 -15.54
CA ASP A 282 71.39 -34.92 -16.35
C ASP A 282 71.25 -36.35 -15.79
N LEU A 283 70.50 -37.19 -16.50
CA LEU A 283 70.22 -38.58 -16.12
C LEU A 283 71.42 -39.52 -16.37
N SER A 284 72.61 -38.98 -16.63
CA SER A 284 73.82 -39.75 -16.98
C SER A 284 74.57 -40.34 -15.76
N SER A 285 73.87 -40.78 -14.71
CA SER A 285 74.49 -41.60 -13.65
C SER A 285 74.32 -43.09 -13.96
N GLU A 286 75.06 -43.56 -14.96
CA GLU A 286 75.25 -44.98 -15.24
C GLU A 286 76.05 -45.61 -14.08
N PRO A 287 75.52 -46.63 -13.36
CA PRO A 287 76.24 -47.27 -12.27
C PRO A 287 77.40 -48.13 -12.84
N PRO A 288 78.56 -48.18 -12.17
CA PRO A 288 79.73 -48.88 -12.68
C PRO A 288 79.47 -50.40 -12.77
N ARG A 289 79.64 -50.96 -13.98
CA ARG A 289 79.65 -52.40 -14.22
C ARG A 289 80.81 -53.06 -13.47
N SER A 290 80.47 -53.74 -12.38
CA SER A 290 81.34 -54.66 -11.66
C SER A 290 81.62 -55.91 -12.53
N ASN A 291 82.82 -56.00 -13.09
CA ASN A 291 83.35 -57.23 -13.69
C ASN A 291 83.68 -58.24 -12.59
N GLN A 292 82.81 -59.24 -12.39
CA GLN A 292 83.18 -60.45 -11.66
C GLN A 292 83.68 -61.52 -12.65
N SER A 293 84.98 -61.76 -12.54
CA SER A 293 85.70 -62.96 -12.97
C SER A 293 85.20 -64.18 -12.20
N LYS A 294 84.94 -65.28 -12.90
CA LYS A 294 85.24 -66.62 -12.37
C LYS A 294 85.42 -67.64 -13.50
N THR A 295 86.63 -68.19 -13.45
CA THR A 295 87.16 -69.47 -13.94
C THR A 295 86.18 -70.60 -14.12
#